data_AF-A0A1T1HP14-F1
#
_entry.id   AF-A0A1T1HP14-F1
#
_cell.length_a   1.000
_cell.length_b   1.000
_cell.length_c   1.000
_cell.angle_alpha   90.00
_cell.angle_beta   90.00
_cell.angle_gamma   90.00
#
_symmetry.space_group_name_H-M   'P 1'
#
loop_
_entity.id
_entity.type
_entity.pdbx_description
1 polymer ?
#
loop_
_entity_poly.entity_id
_entity_poly.type
_entity_poly.pdbx_seq_one_letter_code
_entity_poly.pdbx_strand_id
1 'polypeptide(L)'
;MIWSSQLKQYRGLIIFFSAATLLFVLAQVWHAQSAPEEKKQEQERQLRGTALIMNAGTPKMLDESNRLDSVTYKDGVMRISYTLTTVSKNEVDADAFKKERKAIAASVSCDEKGLGTFVKSGLLVYYTFNDSSNSPIAVFQIDKSDCL
;
A
#
# COMPACT_ATOMS: atom_id res chain seq x y z
N MET A 1 52.24 -44.22 12.55
CA MET A 1 51.00 -44.99 12.29
C MET A 1 49.80 -44.54 13.15
N ILE A 2 49.77 -43.28 13.63
CA ILE A 2 48.71 -42.75 14.52
C ILE A 2 47.74 -41.83 13.74
N TRP A 3 48.17 -41.32 12.58
CA TRP A 3 47.45 -40.31 11.80
C TRP A 3 46.21 -40.86 11.07
N SER A 4 46.25 -42.11 10.59
CA SER A 4 45.11 -42.75 9.91
C SER A 4 43.95 -43.14 10.83
N SER A 5 44.24 -43.36 12.13
CA SER A 5 43.23 -43.67 13.15
C SER A 5 42.42 -42.44 13.54
N GLN A 6 43.10 -41.31 13.74
CA GLN A 6 42.48 -40.02 14.06
C GLN A 6 41.51 -39.56 12.97
N LEU A 7 41.85 -39.75 11.69
CA LEU A 7 40.98 -39.41 10.55
C LEU A 7 39.65 -40.17 10.53
N LYS A 8 39.59 -41.44 10.97
CA LYS A 8 38.32 -42.18 11.05
C LYS A 8 37.38 -41.63 12.12
N GLN A 9 37.93 -41.14 13.23
CA GLN A 9 37.15 -40.63 14.36
C GLN A 9 36.50 -39.27 14.07
N TYR A 10 37.15 -38.41 13.30
CA TYR A 10 36.60 -37.09 12.92
C TYR A 10 35.72 -37.09 11.68
N ARG A 11 35.74 -38.15 10.84
CA ARG A 11 34.92 -38.21 9.60
C ARG A 11 33.42 -38.04 9.85
N GLY A 12 32.88 -38.64 10.91
CA GLY A 12 31.46 -38.48 11.27
C GLY A 12 31.12 -37.04 11.68
N LEU A 13 31.99 -36.41 12.48
CA LEU A 13 31.87 -35.01 12.90
C LEU A 13 31.95 -34.06 11.69
N ILE A 14 32.91 -34.27 10.78
CA ILE A 14 33.07 -33.44 9.57
C ILE A 14 31.82 -33.51 8.69
N ILE A 15 31.27 -34.72 8.46
CA ILE A 15 30.04 -34.88 7.68
C ILE A 15 28.87 -34.17 8.36
N PHE A 16 28.70 -34.34 9.67
CA PHE A 16 27.64 -33.68 10.43
C PHE A 16 27.74 -32.15 10.36
N PHE A 17 28.94 -31.58 10.58
CA PHE A 17 29.15 -30.14 10.48
C PHE A 17 28.90 -29.63 9.06
N SER A 18 29.37 -30.35 8.03
CA SER A 18 29.12 -29.95 6.63
C SER A 18 27.64 -30.01 6.25
N ALA A 19 26.88 -31.00 6.75
CA ALA A 19 25.44 -31.09 6.53
C ALA A 19 24.69 -29.97 7.29
N ALA A 20 25.10 -29.70 8.54
CA ALA A 20 24.50 -28.64 9.34
C ALA A 20 24.74 -27.24 8.75
N THR A 21 25.96 -26.97 8.25
CA THR A 21 26.24 -25.69 7.58
C THR A 21 25.48 -25.56 6.27
N LEU A 22 25.37 -26.63 5.48
CA LEU A 22 24.58 -26.63 4.25
C LEU A 22 23.10 -26.33 4.54
N LEU A 23 22.51 -27.01 5.53
CA LEU A 23 21.13 -26.76 5.95
C LEU A 23 20.92 -25.33 6.45
N PHE A 24 21.87 -24.80 7.22
CA PHE A 24 21.81 -23.42 7.70
C PHE A 24 21.84 -22.42 6.53
N VAL A 25 22.72 -22.62 5.54
CA VAL A 25 22.78 -21.77 4.35
C VAL A 25 21.48 -21.83 3.56
N LEU A 26 20.90 -23.03 3.37
CA LEU A 26 19.61 -23.18 2.70
C LEU A 26 18.48 -22.45 3.43
N ALA A 27 18.45 -22.51 4.76
CA ALA A 27 17.46 -21.78 5.56
C ALA A 27 17.63 -20.26 5.46
N GLN A 28 18.88 -19.75 5.45
CA GLN A 28 19.15 -18.31 5.26
C GLN A 28 18.70 -17.83 3.88
N VAL A 29 18.98 -18.61 2.83
CA VAL A 29 18.55 -18.29 1.45
C VAL A 29 17.02 -18.31 1.33
N TRP A 30 16.36 -19.30 1.93
CA TRP A 30 14.90 -19.35 1.99
C TRP A 30 14.33 -18.11 2.66
N HIS A 31 14.82 -17.74 3.84
CA HIS A 31 14.35 -16.55 4.56
C HIS A 31 14.57 -15.26 3.77
N ALA A 32 15.71 -15.12 3.10
CA ALA A 32 16.00 -13.95 2.27
C ALA A 32 15.02 -13.83 1.08
N GLN A 33 14.53 -14.94 0.56
CA GLN A 33 13.53 -14.96 -0.52
C GLN A 33 12.09 -14.78 -0.02
N SER A 34 11.72 -15.40 1.10
CA SER A 34 10.33 -15.37 1.59
C SER A 34 9.98 -14.05 2.31
N ALA A 35 10.93 -13.46 3.04
CA ALA A 35 10.72 -12.22 3.79
C ALA A 35 10.13 -11.05 2.95
N PRO A 36 10.62 -10.74 1.73
CA PRO A 36 10.03 -9.67 0.92
C PRO A 36 8.62 -10.00 0.43
N GLU A 37 8.32 -11.26 0.13
CA GLU A 37 6.99 -11.69 -0.32
C GLU A 37 5.97 -11.63 0.82
N GLU A 38 6.34 -12.12 2.01
CA GLU A 38 5.53 -12.02 3.23
C GLU A 38 5.25 -10.55 3.58
N LYS A 39 6.27 -9.67 3.49
CA LYS A 39 6.10 -8.24 3.74
C LYS A 39 5.13 -7.60 2.74
N LYS A 40 5.24 -7.94 1.45
CA LYS A 40 4.32 -7.44 0.42
C LYS A 40 2.90 -7.92 0.69
N GLN A 41 2.73 -9.19 1.02
CA GLN A 41 1.41 -9.76 1.31
C GLN A 41 0.75 -9.11 2.54
N GLU A 42 1.54 -8.84 3.59
CA GLU A 42 1.05 -8.14 4.77
C GLU A 42 0.66 -6.69 4.44
N GLN A 43 1.46 -5.99 3.65
CA GLN A 43 1.12 -4.64 3.17
C GLN A 43 -0.20 -4.64 2.36
N GLU A 44 -0.38 -5.59 1.45
CA GLU A 44 -1.63 -5.76 0.68
C GLU A 44 -2.83 -6.01 1.61
N ARG A 45 -2.64 -6.84 2.63
CA ARG A 45 -3.67 -7.14 3.63
C ARG A 45 -4.07 -5.89 4.43
N GLN A 46 -3.09 -5.11 4.89
CA GLN A 46 -3.31 -3.87 5.62
C GLN A 46 -4.07 -2.86 4.77
N LEU A 47 -3.64 -2.62 3.54
CA LEU A 47 -4.30 -1.68 2.62
C LEU A 47 -5.72 -2.10 2.28
N ARG A 48 -5.96 -3.40 2.06
CA ARG A 48 -7.30 -3.94 1.85
C ARG A 48 -8.18 -3.75 3.08
N GLY A 49 -7.63 -4.00 4.28
CA GLY A 49 -8.31 -3.76 5.55
C GLY A 49 -8.69 -2.29 5.74
N THR A 50 -7.75 -1.38 5.50
CA THR A 50 -7.98 0.07 5.55
C THR A 50 -9.07 0.50 4.58
N ALA A 51 -9.03 0.03 3.33
CA ALA A 51 -10.07 0.33 2.35
C ALA A 51 -11.45 -0.14 2.81
N LEU A 52 -11.56 -1.37 3.34
CA LEU A 52 -12.81 -1.90 3.88
C LEU A 52 -13.36 -1.04 5.02
N ILE A 53 -12.50 -0.61 5.95
CA ILE A 53 -12.90 0.24 7.08
C ILE A 53 -13.35 1.63 6.57
N MET A 54 -12.61 2.24 5.65
CA MET A 54 -12.96 3.55 5.09
C MET A 54 -14.27 3.50 4.28
N ASN A 55 -14.48 2.40 3.53
CA ASN A 55 -15.67 2.15 2.74
C ASN A 55 -16.89 1.77 3.58
N ALA A 56 -16.71 1.44 4.86
CA ALA A 56 -17.82 1.06 5.73
C ALA A 56 -18.85 2.20 5.84
N GLY A 57 -20.13 1.83 5.64
CA GLY A 57 -21.25 2.76 5.67
C GLY A 57 -21.33 3.72 4.49
N THR A 58 -20.56 3.50 3.42
CA THR A 58 -20.72 4.27 2.17
C THR A 58 -21.94 3.78 1.37
N PRO A 59 -22.64 4.68 0.63
CA PRO A 59 -22.38 6.12 0.53
C PRO A 59 -22.76 6.86 1.82
N LYS A 60 -21.91 7.82 2.25
CA LYS A 60 -22.14 8.64 3.45
C LYS A 60 -21.80 10.11 3.24
N MET A 61 -22.62 11.00 3.79
CA MET A 61 -22.31 12.43 3.84
C MET A 61 -21.16 12.66 4.82
N LEU A 62 -20.10 13.33 4.37
CA LEU A 62 -19.01 13.79 5.23
C LEU A 62 -19.28 15.17 5.81
N ASP A 63 -19.98 16.00 5.04
CA ASP A 63 -20.52 17.30 5.42
C ASP A 63 -21.80 17.56 4.61
N GLU A 64 -22.35 18.79 4.67
CA GLU A 64 -23.60 19.17 4.01
C GLU A 64 -23.57 19.05 2.47
N SER A 65 -22.38 19.02 1.86
CA SER A 65 -22.19 19.11 0.41
C SER A 65 -21.31 18.01 -0.19
N ASN A 66 -20.52 17.30 0.62
CA ASN A 66 -19.59 16.27 0.18
C ASN A 66 -20.07 14.90 0.65
N ARG A 67 -20.38 14.02 -0.31
CA ARG A 67 -20.68 12.61 -0.06
C ARG A 67 -19.48 11.76 -0.43
N LEU A 68 -19.04 10.89 0.47
CA LEU A 68 -18.12 9.80 0.14
C LEU A 68 -18.95 8.66 -0.45
N ASP A 69 -18.73 8.34 -1.72
CA ASP A 69 -19.47 7.30 -2.43
C ASP A 69 -18.83 5.92 -2.25
N SER A 70 -17.51 5.84 -2.35
CA SER A 70 -16.79 4.57 -2.19
C SER A 70 -15.30 4.75 -1.93
N VAL A 71 -14.72 3.74 -1.29
CA VAL A 71 -13.28 3.53 -1.12
C VAL A 71 -12.96 2.08 -1.49
N THR A 72 -12.05 1.87 -2.43
CA THR A 72 -11.65 0.52 -2.85
C THR A 72 -10.16 0.40 -2.95
N TYR A 73 -9.64 -0.79 -2.68
CA TYR A 73 -8.25 -1.13 -2.93
C TYR A 73 -8.19 -2.36 -3.83
N LYS A 74 -7.66 -2.17 -5.04
CA LYS A 74 -7.58 -3.20 -6.06
C LYS A 74 -6.38 -2.94 -6.96
N ASP A 75 -5.65 -4.00 -7.30
CA ASP A 75 -4.50 -3.97 -8.21
C ASP A 75 -3.41 -2.99 -7.75
N GLY A 76 -3.13 -2.93 -6.44
CA GLY A 76 -2.10 -2.05 -5.86
C GLY A 76 -2.50 -0.57 -5.75
N VAL A 77 -3.76 -0.23 -6.06
CA VAL A 77 -4.23 1.16 -6.12
C VAL A 77 -5.42 1.38 -5.20
N MET A 78 -5.31 2.40 -4.35
CA MET A 78 -6.42 2.92 -3.54
C MET A 78 -7.24 3.88 -4.39
N ARG A 79 -8.56 3.71 -4.45
CA ARG A 79 -9.48 4.57 -5.21
C ARG A 79 -10.54 5.12 -4.28
N ILE A 80 -10.70 6.44 -4.26
CA ILE A 80 -11.61 7.16 -3.37
C ILE A 80 -12.51 8.04 -4.25
N SER A 81 -13.82 7.83 -4.14
CA SER A 81 -14.82 8.53 -4.95
C SER A 81 -15.71 9.41 -4.08
N TYR A 82 -15.87 10.66 -4.49
CA TYR A 82 -16.71 11.66 -3.87
C TYR A 82 -17.75 12.21 -4.84
N THR A 83 -18.89 12.63 -4.32
CA THR A 83 -19.90 13.42 -5.03
C THR A 83 -20.12 14.75 -4.29
N LEU A 84 -20.03 15.86 -5.01
CA LEU A 84 -20.47 17.19 -4.55
C LEU A 84 -21.98 17.30 -4.80
N THR A 85 -22.79 17.09 -3.76
CA THR A 85 -24.25 16.92 -3.91
C THR A 85 -24.99 18.19 -4.25
N THR A 86 -24.39 19.36 -4.03
CA THR A 86 -25.02 20.68 -4.22
C THR A 86 -24.47 21.46 -5.40
N VAL A 87 -23.54 20.88 -6.17
CA VAL A 87 -22.80 21.58 -7.22
C VAL A 87 -22.97 20.85 -8.55
N SER A 88 -23.07 21.61 -9.64
CA SER A 88 -22.96 21.11 -11.01
C SER A 88 -21.56 21.36 -11.56
N LYS A 89 -21.03 20.45 -12.39
CA LYS A 89 -19.72 20.63 -13.03
C LYS A 89 -19.62 21.95 -13.80
N ASN A 90 -20.72 22.40 -14.40
CA ASN A 90 -20.74 23.62 -15.21
C ASN A 90 -20.58 24.91 -14.37
N GLU A 91 -20.71 24.81 -13.05
CA GLU A 91 -20.59 25.92 -12.10
C GLU A 91 -19.19 25.99 -11.47
N VAL A 92 -18.31 25.02 -11.79
CA VAL A 92 -16.99 24.87 -11.21
C VAL A 92 -15.92 25.05 -12.27
N ASP A 93 -14.94 25.90 -11.99
CA ASP A 93 -13.67 25.87 -12.71
C ASP A 93 -12.94 24.56 -12.35
N ALA A 94 -13.03 23.58 -13.24
CA ALA A 94 -12.50 22.24 -13.01
C ALA A 94 -10.98 22.23 -12.77
N ASP A 95 -10.23 23.14 -13.40
CA ASP A 95 -8.77 23.19 -13.26
C ASP A 95 -8.37 23.82 -11.93
N ALA A 96 -9.01 24.92 -11.55
CA ALA A 96 -8.83 25.54 -10.24
C ALA A 96 -9.22 24.56 -9.12
N PHE A 97 -10.38 23.91 -9.24
CA PHE A 97 -10.87 22.94 -8.29
C PHE A 97 -9.94 21.73 -8.15
N LYS A 98 -9.46 21.18 -9.28
CA LYS A 98 -8.50 20.07 -9.27
C LYS A 98 -7.22 20.46 -8.56
N LYS A 99 -6.68 21.66 -8.82
CA LYS A 99 -5.45 22.14 -8.19
C LYS A 99 -5.61 22.26 -6.67
N GLU A 100 -6.70 22.87 -6.21
CA GLU A 100 -7.01 23.03 -4.79
C GLU A 100 -7.20 21.67 -4.11
N ARG A 101 -8.08 20.81 -4.66
CA ARG A 101 -8.36 19.50 -4.07
C ARG A 101 -7.15 18.58 -4.09
N LYS A 102 -6.30 18.65 -5.12
CA LYS A 102 -5.06 17.88 -5.16
C LYS A 102 -4.12 18.27 -4.01
N ALA A 103 -3.97 19.56 -3.72
CA ALA A 103 -3.14 20.02 -2.60
C ALA A 103 -3.65 19.52 -1.24
N ILE A 104 -4.97 19.59 -1.03
CA ILE A 104 -5.61 19.08 0.20
C ILE A 104 -5.44 17.56 0.30
N ALA A 105 -5.73 16.83 -0.78
CA ALA A 105 -5.61 15.38 -0.82
C ALA A 105 -4.16 14.92 -0.61
N ALA A 106 -3.17 15.65 -1.13
CA ALA A 106 -1.76 15.39 -0.86
C ALA A 106 -1.45 15.53 0.64
N SER A 107 -1.86 16.65 1.27
CA SER A 107 -1.63 16.87 2.70
C SER A 107 -2.20 15.73 3.57
N VAL A 108 -3.41 15.26 3.28
CA VAL A 108 -4.04 14.17 4.05
C VAL A 108 -3.45 12.80 3.70
N SER A 109 -3.13 12.55 2.43
CA SER A 109 -2.59 11.26 1.98
C SER A 109 -1.16 11.04 2.42
N CYS A 110 -0.39 12.12 2.60
CA CYS A 110 1.02 12.08 3.01
C CYS A 110 1.19 12.11 4.54
N ASP A 111 0.12 12.35 5.31
CA ASP A 111 0.13 12.28 6.77
C ASP A 111 0.39 10.85 7.27
N GLU A 112 1.32 10.71 8.21
CA GLU A 112 1.76 9.42 8.77
C GLU A 112 0.68 8.75 9.62
N LYS A 113 -0.30 9.52 10.11
CA LYS A 113 -1.48 8.97 10.80
C LYS A 113 -2.47 8.27 9.85
N GLY A 114 -2.33 8.50 8.54
CA GLY A 114 -3.20 7.95 7.50
C GLY A 114 -2.44 7.01 6.55
N LEU A 115 -2.53 7.31 5.25
CA LEU A 115 -1.89 6.51 4.21
C LEU A 115 -0.42 6.90 3.96
N GLY A 116 0.12 7.89 4.69
CA GLY A 116 1.40 8.53 4.38
C GLY A 116 2.56 7.55 4.25
N THR A 117 2.71 6.62 5.19
CA THR A 117 3.77 5.61 5.14
C THR A 117 3.67 4.72 3.89
N PHE A 118 2.45 4.40 3.46
CA PHE A 118 2.23 3.60 2.25
C PHE A 118 2.48 4.41 0.98
N VAL A 119 2.02 5.66 0.92
CA VAL A 119 2.23 6.56 -0.24
C VAL A 119 3.72 6.84 -0.44
N LYS A 120 4.44 7.17 0.65
CA LYS A 120 5.91 7.35 0.64
C LYS A 120 6.65 6.08 0.20
N SER A 121 6.04 4.90 0.39
CA SER A 121 6.56 3.59 -0.02
C SER A 121 6.09 3.14 -1.41
N GLY A 122 5.29 3.93 -2.12
CA GLY A 122 4.87 3.68 -3.51
C GLY A 122 3.40 3.34 -3.74
N LEU A 123 2.53 3.47 -2.72
CA LEU A 123 1.08 3.39 -2.93
C LEU A 123 0.60 4.55 -3.81
N LEU A 124 -0.26 4.22 -4.79
CA LEU A 124 -1.00 5.21 -5.56
C LEU A 124 -2.41 5.38 -4.99
N VAL A 125 -2.83 6.64 -4.80
CA VAL A 125 -4.19 6.99 -4.36
C VAL A 125 -4.88 7.81 -5.45
N TYR A 126 -5.92 7.23 -6.05
CA TYR A 126 -6.74 7.88 -7.07
C TYR A 126 -7.97 8.52 -6.44
N TYR A 127 -8.16 9.79 -6.70
CA TYR A 127 -9.31 10.58 -6.28
C TYR A 127 -10.21 10.89 -7.47
N THR A 128 -11.50 10.66 -7.31
CA THR A 128 -12.55 11.08 -8.25
C THR A 128 -13.55 11.96 -7.52
N PHE A 129 -13.80 13.16 -8.06
CA PHE A 129 -14.83 14.07 -7.59
C PHE A 129 -15.87 14.24 -8.69
N ASN A 130 -17.08 13.78 -8.41
CA ASN A 130 -18.24 13.93 -9.28
C ASN A 130 -19.12 15.09 -8.81
N ASP A 131 -19.89 15.66 -9.72
CA ASP A 131 -20.95 16.60 -9.41
C ASP A 131 -22.25 15.90 -8.98
N SER A 132 -23.27 16.67 -8.68
CA SER A 132 -24.60 16.17 -8.29
C SER A 132 -25.28 15.27 -9.33
N SER A 133 -24.87 15.34 -10.60
CA SER A 133 -25.34 14.49 -11.70
C SER A 133 -24.47 13.23 -11.91
N ASN A 134 -23.51 13.00 -11.03
CA ASN A 134 -22.49 11.96 -11.11
C ASN A 134 -21.52 12.14 -12.31
N SER A 135 -21.34 13.37 -12.78
CA SER A 135 -20.39 13.72 -13.83
C SER A 135 -19.03 14.11 -13.23
N PRO A 136 -17.89 13.61 -13.75
CA PRO A 136 -16.59 13.90 -13.16
C PRO A 136 -16.18 15.37 -13.33
N ILE A 137 -15.97 16.04 -12.21
CA ILE A 137 -15.40 17.39 -12.11
C ILE A 137 -13.87 17.29 -12.15
N ALA A 138 -13.29 16.45 -11.29
CA ALA A 138 -11.85 16.30 -11.18
C ALA A 138 -11.44 14.85 -10.92
N VAL A 139 -10.37 14.44 -11.60
CA VAL A 139 -9.70 13.16 -11.39
C VAL A 139 -8.20 13.43 -11.31
N PHE A 140 -7.57 12.91 -10.27
CA PHE A 140 -6.13 13.01 -10.06
C PHE A 140 -5.62 11.87 -9.19
N GLN A 141 -4.31 11.64 -9.25
CA GLN A 141 -3.62 10.71 -8.38
C GLN A 141 -2.71 11.46 -7.41
N ILE A 142 -2.52 10.87 -6.23
CA ILE A 142 -1.45 11.19 -5.29
C ILE A 142 -0.46 10.02 -5.33
N ASP A 143 0.81 10.35 -5.52
CA ASP A 143 1.92 9.41 -5.47
C ASP A 143 3.04 9.91 -4.56
N LYS A 144 4.14 9.15 -4.50
CA LYS A 144 5.29 9.47 -3.66
C LYS A 144 5.84 10.89 -3.89
N SER A 145 5.79 11.40 -5.12
CA SER A 145 6.34 12.72 -5.47
C SER A 145 5.53 13.87 -4.90
N ASP A 146 4.23 13.65 -4.62
CA ASP A 146 3.36 14.64 -3.99
C ASP A 146 3.61 14.77 -2.47
N CYS A 147 4.43 13.88 -1.88
CA CYS A 147 4.79 13.87 -0.46
C CYS A 147 6.21 14.40 -0.16
N LEU A 148 6.87 15.03 -1.14
CA LEU A 148 8.25 15.53 -1.04
C LEU A 148 8.33 16.99 -0.59
#